data_AF-A0A963SRA0-F1
#
_entry.id   AF-A0A963SRA0-F1
#
_cell.length_a   1.000
_cell.length_b   1.000
_cell.length_c   1.000
_cell.angle_alpha   90.00
_cell.angle_beta   90.00
_cell.angle_gamma   90.00
#
_symmetry.space_group_name_H-M   'P 1'
#
loop_
_entity.id
_entity.type
_entity.pdbx_description
1 polymer ?
#
loop_
_entity_poly.entity_id
_entity_poly.type
_entity_poly.pdbx_seq_one_letter_code
_entity_poly.pdbx_strand_id
1 'polypeptide(L)'
;MIFIFLGLVIWSLLGVIGASDSMAVIIALIISGIGLILQYNIPLRRSFITDRLFDIAANVLPRMSETEKTALEAGTVWFDGEIFSGKPNWAKLMKEPAFKLSPEEQKFIDGPVQKLCEMLDDWQIQQDRELPDKVWAYMKKEKFFGLVIPKEYGGLGFSASGHSAVVTKISTRSIAAAVTVMVPNSLGPGELLYHYGTDEQKKTYLPKLADGTEIPCFALTGPEAGSDAGAMQSFGTVMKKKIKGKNVLGISLDFNKRYITLAPVATLIGLAFKLRDPQHLLGDEEDRGIT
;
A
#
# COMPACT_ATOMS: atom_id res chain seq x y z
N MET A 1 -7.31 -31.99 23.72
CA MET A 1 -6.13 -32.08 24.61
C MET A 1 -6.17 -31.02 25.71
N ILE A 2 -6.35 -29.73 25.38
CA ILE A 2 -6.43 -28.60 26.34
C ILE A 2 -7.47 -28.84 27.46
N PHE A 3 -8.69 -29.27 27.14
CA PHE A 3 -9.75 -29.44 28.14
C PHE A 3 -9.59 -30.66 29.05
N ILE A 4 -8.90 -31.70 28.60
CA ILE A 4 -8.56 -32.87 29.43
C ILE A 4 -7.50 -32.45 30.47
N PHE A 5 -6.52 -31.65 30.03
CA PHE A 5 -5.53 -31.05 30.94
C PHE A 5 -6.19 -30.13 31.97
N LEU A 6 -7.21 -29.35 31.59
CA LEU A 6 -7.96 -28.50 32.52
C LEU A 6 -8.66 -29.32 33.62
N GLY A 7 -9.24 -30.46 33.26
CA GLY A 7 -9.84 -31.39 34.22
C GLY A 7 -8.84 -31.96 35.23
N LEU A 8 -7.64 -32.31 34.76
CA LEU A 8 -6.54 -32.79 35.62
C LEU A 8 -6.00 -31.70 36.55
N VAL A 9 -5.90 -30.45 36.07
CA VAL A 9 -5.50 -29.30 36.89
C VAL A 9 -6.53 -29.02 37.98
N ILE A 10 -7.83 -29.07 37.64
CA ILE A 10 -8.91 -28.87 38.62
C ILE A 10 -8.94 -30.00 39.64
N TRP A 11 -8.72 -31.24 39.22
CA TRP A 11 -8.57 -32.37 40.15
C TRP A 11 -7.44 -32.11 41.16
N SER A 12 -6.26 -31.71 40.67
CA SER A 12 -5.11 -31.40 41.52
C SER A 12 -5.39 -30.24 42.49
N LEU A 13 -6.08 -29.19 42.04
CA LEU A 13 -6.44 -28.04 42.88
C LEU A 13 -7.47 -28.41 43.95
N LEU A 14 -8.47 -29.22 43.59
CA LEU A 14 -9.50 -29.70 44.51
C LEU A 14 -8.91 -30.61 45.61
N GLY A 15 -7.92 -31.43 45.26
CA GLY A 15 -7.18 -32.23 46.24
C GLY A 15 -6.40 -31.39 47.26
N VAL A 16 -5.79 -30.28 46.81
CA VAL A 16 -5.03 -29.36 47.69
C VAL A 16 -5.93 -28.64 48.70
N ILE A 17 -7.19 -28.35 48.34
CA ILE A 17 -8.16 -27.70 49.25
C ILE A 17 -8.95 -28.69 50.13
N GLY A 18 -8.57 -29.97 50.13
CA GLY A 18 -9.14 -30.99 51.02
C GLY A 18 -10.48 -31.56 50.57
N ALA A 19 -10.84 -31.45 49.29
CA ALA A 19 -11.99 -32.16 48.75
C ALA A 19 -11.74 -33.67 48.77
N SER A 20 -12.78 -34.48 49.00
CA SER A 20 -12.64 -35.93 48.94
C SER A 20 -12.27 -36.38 47.53
N ASP A 21 -11.36 -37.37 47.42
CA ASP A 21 -10.85 -37.84 46.13
C ASP A 21 -11.98 -38.25 45.18
N SER A 22 -13.02 -38.93 45.70
CA SER A 22 -14.19 -39.31 44.90
C SER A 22 -14.92 -38.10 44.32
N MET A 23 -15.07 -37.02 45.10
CA MET A 23 -15.71 -35.79 44.64
C MET A 23 -14.83 -35.07 43.60
N ALA A 24 -13.53 -34.97 43.86
CA ALA A 24 -12.58 -34.32 42.97
C ALA A 24 -12.51 -35.04 41.61
N VAL A 25 -12.52 -36.37 41.59
CA VAL A 25 -12.53 -37.19 40.36
C VAL A 25 -13.83 -36.99 39.59
N ILE A 26 -14.98 -37.00 40.26
CA ILE A 26 -16.29 -36.79 39.60
C ILE A 26 -16.33 -35.40 38.93
N ILE A 27 -15.91 -34.36 39.64
CA ILE A 27 -15.88 -32.99 39.10
C ILE A 27 -14.92 -32.90 37.90
N ALA A 28 -13.73 -33.49 38.02
CA ALA A 28 -12.75 -33.50 36.93
C ALA A 28 -13.26 -34.22 35.67
N LEU A 29 -13.97 -35.34 35.84
CA LEU A 29 -14.59 -36.08 34.73
C LEU A 29 -15.73 -35.27 34.08
N ILE A 30 -16.58 -34.61 34.87
CA ILE A 30 -17.65 -33.74 34.34
C ILE A 30 -17.06 -32.60 33.52
N ILE A 31 -16.04 -31.91 34.05
CA ILE A 31 -15.41 -30.77 33.36
C ILE A 31 -14.67 -31.24 32.10
N SER A 32 -13.99 -32.40 32.17
CA SER A 32 -13.35 -33.00 30.99
C SER A 32 -14.38 -33.39 29.94
N GLY A 33 -15.53 -33.94 30.35
CA GLY A 33 -16.65 -34.30 29.47
C GLY A 33 -17.27 -33.07 28.79
N ILE A 34 -17.59 -32.02 29.54
CA ILE A 34 -18.07 -30.73 29.00
C ILE A 34 -17.03 -30.15 28.04
N GLY A 35 -15.76 -30.17 28.43
CA GLY A 35 -14.67 -29.69 27.61
C GLY A 35 -14.47 -30.47 26.31
N LEU A 36 -14.72 -31.78 26.30
CA LEU A 36 -14.73 -32.59 25.08
C LEU A 36 -15.92 -32.25 24.18
N ILE A 37 -17.12 -32.07 24.75
CA ILE A 37 -18.31 -31.65 24.00
C ILE A 37 -18.04 -30.29 23.33
N LEU A 38 -17.49 -29.33 24.07
CA LEU A 38 -17.11 -28.02 23.53
C LEU A 38 -15.96 -28.14 22.51
N GLN A 39 -14.99 -29.04 22.70
CA GLN A 39 -13.89 -29.21 21.75
C GLN A 39 -14.36 -29.66 20.37
N TYR A 40 -15.31 -30.61 20.32
CA TYR A 40 -15.79 -31.21 19.07
C TYR A 40 -17.03 -30.50 18.49
N ASN A 41 -17.72 -29.67 19.27
CA ASN A 41 -18.86 -28.88 18.81
C ASN A 41 -18.47 -27.40 18.63
N ILE A 42 -17.95 -27.08 17.43
CA ILE A 42 -17.42 -25.75 17.09
C ILE A 42 -18.43 -24.63 17.35
N PRO A 43 -19.73 -24.74 16.98
CA PRO A 43 -20.73 -23.71 17.28
C PRO A 43 -20.88 -23.41 18.78
N LEU A 44 -20.96 -24.44 19.63
CA LEU A 44 -21.09 -24.26 21.09
C LEU A 44 -19.83 -23.64 21.69
N ARG A 45 -18.64 -24.08 21.26
CA ARG A 45 -17.37 -23.50 21.73
C ARG A 45 -17.27 -22.02 21.43
N ARG A 46 -17.69 -21.61 20.23
CA ARG A 46 -17.67 -20.20 19.83
C ARG A 46 -18.55 -19.36 20.73
N SER A 47 -19.82 -19.73 20.85
CA SER A 47 -20.81 -19.00 21.64
C SER A 47 -20.44 -18.89 23.14
N PHE A 48 -19.93 -19.96 23.75
CA PHE A 48 -19.68 -19.98 25.19
C PHE A 48 -18.27 -19.53 25.62
N ILE A 49 -17.25 -19.76 24.77
CA ILE A 49 -15.85 -19.55 25.14
C ILE A 49 -15.16 -18.61 24.16
N THR A 50 -15.07 -18.98 22.88
CA THR A 50 -14.17 -18.28 21.95
C THR A 50 -14.59 -16.84 21.71
N ASP A 51 -15.87 -16.58 21.46
CA ASP A 51 -16.34 -15.24 21.10
C ASP A 51 -16.21 -14.30 22.32
N ARG A 52 -16.52 -14.78 23.53
CA ARG A 52 -16.34 -13.99 24.77
C ARG A 52 -14.87 -13.70 25.10
N LEU A 53 -13.98 -14.68 24.92
CA LEU A 53 -12.54 -14.45 25.10
C LEU A 53 -12.00 -13.49 24.03
N PHE A 54 -12.51 -13.58 22.81
CA PHE A 54 -12.18 -12.65 21.74
C PHE A 54 -12.63 -11.23 22.08
N ASP A 55 -13.84 -11.02 22.60
CA ASP A 55 -14.33 -9.69 23.01
C ASP A 55 -13.43 -9.07 24.10
N ILE A 56 -12.96 -9.88 25.06
CA ILE A 56 -12.02 -9.41 26.09
C ILE A 56 -10.67 -9.03 25.46
N ALA A 57 -10.13 -9.88 24.58
CA ALA A 57 -8.85 -9.63 23.92
C ALA A 57 -8.93 -8.42 22.96
N ALA A 58 -10.04 -8.24 22.25
CA ALA A 58 -10.28 -7.15 21.32
C ALA A 58 -10.24 -5.78 22.01
N ASN A 59 -10.63 -5.70 23.28
CA ASN A 59 -10.54 -4.47 24.08
C ASN A 59 -9.10 -4.08 24.45
N VAL A 60 -8.13 -5.00 24.34
CA VAL A 60 -6.71 -4.75 24.63
C VAL A 60 -5.91 -4.41 23.36
N LEU A 61 -6.46 -4.73 22.18
CA LEU A 61 -5.81 -4.39 20.92
C LEU A 61 -5.84 -2.86 20.69
N PRO A 62 -4.72 -2.27 20.23
CA PRO A 62 -4.67 -0.84 19.94
C PRO A 62 -5.73 -0.49 18.89
N ARG A 63 -6.46 0.60 19.13
CA ARG A 63 -7.42 1.13 18.17
C ARG A 63 -6.66 1.75 17.01
N MET A 64 -6.91 1.27 15.80
CA MET A 64 -6.40 1.87 14.57
C MET A 64 -7.01 3.26 14.39
N SER A 65 -6.21 4.22 13.93
CA SER A 65 -6.71 5.53 13.51
C SER A 65 -7.64 5.39 12.29
N GLU A 66 -8.53 6.37 12.08
CA GLU A 66 -9.43 6.39 10.91
C GLU A 66 -8.64 6.39 9.59
N THR A 67 -7.48 7.03 9.54
CA THR A 67 -6.59 7.01 8.37
C THR A 67 -6.00 5.62 8.13
N GLU A 68 -5.49 4.95 9.17
CA GLU A 68 -4.97 3.57 9.02
C GLU A 68 -6.07 2.60 8.61
N LYS A 69 -7.27 2.76 9.18
CA LYS A 69 -8.44 1.97 8.81
C LYS A 69 -8.81 2.19 7.34
N THR A 70 -8.88 3.44 6.90
CA THR A 70 -9.15 3.78 5.49
C THR A 70 -8.08 3.18 4.57
N ALA A 71 -6.80 3.21 4.95
CA ALA A 71 -5.72 2.60 4.18
C ALA A 71 -5.84 1.07 4.10
N LEU A 72 -6.25 0.40 5.18
CA LEU A 72 -6.50 -1.04 5.19
C LEU A 72 -7.74 -1.42 4.37
N GLU A 73 -8.81 -0.63 4.47
CA GLU A 73 -10.08 -0.85 3.75
C GLU A 73 -10.00 -0.49 2.27
N ALA A 74 -9.05 0.37 1.87
CA ALA A 74 -8.77 0.68 0.47
C ALA A 74 -8.20 -0.52 -0.31
N GLY A 75 -7.67 -1.53 0.40
CA GLY A 75 -7.20 -2.78 -0.19
C GLY A 75 -8.36 -3.72 -0.56
N THR A 76 -8.05 -4.74 -1.36
CA THR A 76 -8.96 -5.88 -1.56
C THR A 76 -8.45 -7.08 -0.77
N VAL A 77 -9.37 -7.90 -0.25
CA VAL A 77 -9.03 -9.19 0.35
C VAL A 77 -8.94 -10.21 -0.78
N TRP A 78 -7.74 -10.75 -1.03
CA TRP A 78 -7.51 -11.74 -2.07
C TRP A 78 -7.37 -13.14 -1.46
N PHE A 79 -6.46 -13.98 -1.97
CA PHE A 79 -6.24 -15.34 -1.50
C PHE A 79 -5.64 -15.39 -0.09
N ASP A 80 -4.93 -14.33 0.32
CA ASP A 80 -4.41 -14.14 1.67
C ASP A 80 -5.52 -14.22 2.73
N GLY A 81 -6.70 -13.65 2.46
CA GLY A 81 -7.87 -13.77 3.35
C GLY A 81 -8.31 -15.23 3.56
N GLU A 82 -8.19 -16.07 2.53
CA GLU A 82 -8.51 -17.50 2.67
C GLU A 82 -7.45 -18.27 3.47
N ILE A 83 -6.18 -17.86 3.39
CA ILE A 83 -5.11 -18.38 4.26
C ILE A 83 -5.42 -18.04 5.72
N PHE A 84 -5.71 -16.78 6.03
CA PHE A 84 -6.03 -16.31 7.39
C PHE A 84 -7.34 -16.91 7.93
N SER A 85 -8.27 -17.31 7.05
CA SER A 85 -9.48 -18.05 7.45
C SER A 85 -9.21 -19.48 7.94
N GLY A 86 -8.02 -20.02 7.68
CA GLY A 86 -7.64 -21.40 7.99
C GLY A 86 -8.28 -22.45 7.08
N LYS A 87 -8.96 -22.03 6.00
CA LYS A 87 -9.60 -22.92 5.00
C LYS A 87 -9.35 -22.43 3.56
N PRO A 88 -8.08 -22.42 3.09
CA PRO A 88 -7.75 -21.95 1.75
C PRO A 88 -8.32 -22.83 0.64
N ASN A 89 -8.94 -22.23 -0.38
CA ASN A 89 -9.38 -22.92 -1.59
C ASN A 89 -8.27 -22.91 -2.64
N TRP A 90 -7.38 -23.89 -2.59
CA TRP A 90 -6.27 -24.04 -3.54
C TRP A 90 -6.71 -24.15 -4.99
N ALA A 91 -7.89 -24.74 -5.25
CA ALA A 91 -8.40 -24.86 -6.62
C ALA A 91 -8.76 -23.50 -7.24
N LYS A 92 -9.10 -22.50 -6.41
CA LYS A 92 -9.30 -21.12 -6.86
C LYS A 92 -7.95 -20.50 -7.23
N LEU A 93 -6.95 -20.57 -6.34
CA LEU A 93 -5.60 -20.06 -6.62
C LEU A 93 -5.00 -20.65 -7.90
N MET A 94 -5.10 -21.97 -8.08
CA MET A 94 -4.54 -22.65 -9.26
C MET A 94 -5.25 -22.30 -10.59
N LYS A 95 -6.44 -21.68 -10.53
CA LYS A 95 -7.16 -21.20 -11.72
C LYS A 95 -6.83 -19.75 -12.06
N GLU A 96 -6.19 -19.01 -11.16
CA GLU A 96 -5.81 -17.63 -11.42
C GLU A 96 -4.87 -17.57 -12.63
N PRO A 97 -5.05 -16.58 -13.53
CA PRO A 97 -4.28 -16.51 -14.74
C PRO A 97 -2.79 -16.31 -14.41
N ALA A 98 -1.95 -17.16 -14.99
CA ALA A 98 -0.52 -16.98 -14.92
C ALA A 98 -0.11 -15.64 -15.56
N PHE A 99 1.04 -15.12 -15.13
CA PHE A 99 1.68 -13.96 -15.72
C PHE A 99 1.75 -14.09 -17.25
N LYS A 100 1.12 -13.15 -17.97
CA LYS A 100 1.10 -13.10 -19.44
C LYS A 100 1.27 -11.68 -19.93
N LEU A 101 2.03 -11.54 -21.01
CA LEU A 101 2.21 -10.30 -21.73
C LEU A 101 1.37 -10.31 -23.01
N SER A 102 0.78 -9.18 -23.35
CA SER A 102 0.22 -8.96 -24.68
C SER A 102 1.33 -8.94 -25.74
N PRO A 103 1.01 -9.16 -27.03
CA PRO A 103 2.00 -9.07 -28.11
C PRO A 103 2.70 -7.71 -28.19
N GLU A 104 2.00 -6.63 -27.83
CA GLU A 104 2.56 -5.27 -27.81
C GLU A 104 3.55 -5.09 -26.68
N GLU A 105 3.21 -5.54 -25.47
CA GLU A 105 4.14 -5.51 -24.32
C GLU A 105 5.36 -6.38 -24.58
N GLN A 106 5.18 -7.59 -25.12
CA GLN A 106 6.31 -8.46 -25.48
C GLN A 106 7.23 -7.79 -26.51
N LYS A 107 6.67 -7.17 -27.54
CA LYS A 107 7.44 -6.41 -28.53
C LYS A 107 8.20 -5.24 -27.90
N PHE A 108 7.62 -4.57 -26.90
CA PHE A 108 8.29 -3.50 -26.17
C PHE A 108 9.47 -4.03 -25.34
N ILE A 109 9.28 -5.17 -24.66
CA ILE A 109 10.33 -5.87 -23.93
C ILE A 109 11.49 -6.28 -24.84
N ASP A 110 11.19 -6.82 -26.02
CA ASP A 110 12.20 -7.36 -26.94
C ASP A 110 12.90 -6.29 -27.76
N GLY A 111 12.28 -5.12 -27.95
CA GLY A 111 12.86 -3.98 -28.64
C GLY A 111 13.32 -2.88 -27.67
N PRO A 112 12.47 -1.87 -27.39
CA PRO A 112 12.82 -0.74 -26.55
C PRO A 112 13.52 -1.07 -25.23
N VAL A 113 13.03 -2.04 -24.45
CA VAL A 113 13.67 -2.41 -23.17
C VAL A 113 15.02 -3.08 -23.39
N GLN A 114 15.14 -3.96 -24.39
CA GLN A 114 16.42 -4.54 -24.75
C GLN A 114 17.43 -3.46 -25.11
N LYS A 115 17.01 -2.47 -25.90
CA LYS A 115 17.89 -1.38 -26.31
C LYS A 115 18.30 -0.48 -25.14
N LEU A 116 17.36 -0.17 -24.24
CA LEU A 116 17.67 0.54 -23.01
C LEU A 116 18.73 -0.22 -22.20
N CYS A 117 18.55 -1.53 -22.01
CA CYS A 117 19.51 -2.39 -21.32
C CYS A 117 20.92 -2.36 -21.95
N GLU A 118 21.04 -2.27 -23.28
CA GLU A 118 22.33 -2.13 -23.97
C GLU A 118 22.99 -0.75 -23.76
N MET A 119 22.20 0.28 -23.48
CA MET A 119 22.69 1.64 -23.24
C MET A 119 23.19 1.87 -21.81
N LEU A 120 22.88 0.95 -20.89
CA LEU A 120 23.18 1.07 -19.47
C LEU A 120 24.55 0.46 -19.13
N ASP A 121 25.36 1.24 -18.44
CA ASP A 121 26.57 0.80 -17.75
C ASP A 121 26.40 1.17 -16.26
N ASP A 122 26.02 0.18 -15.45
CA ASP A 122 25.69 0.43 -14.04
C ASP A 122 26.90 0.89 -13.23
N TRP A 123 28.11 0.42 -13.57
CA TRP A 123 29.31 0.87 -12.90
C TRP A 123 29.52 2.36 -13.12
N GLN A 124 29.43 2.81 -14.38
CA GLN A 124 29.58 4.23 -14.71
C GLN A 124 28.47 5.08 -14.07
N ILE A 125 27.21 4.61 -14.10
CA ILE A 125 26.07 5.29 -13.46
C ILE A 125 26.33 5.50 -11.95
N GLN A 126 26.89 4.51 -11.26
CA GLN A 126 27.22 4.63 -9.83
C GLN A 126 28.36 5.63 -9.57
N GLN A 127 29.37 5.69 -10.44
CA GLN A 127 30.45 6.67 -10.33
C GLN A 127 29.95 8.10 -10.53
N ASP A 128 29.13 8.30 -11.56
CA ASP A 128 28.59 9.62 -11.92
C ASP A 128 27.42 10.05 -11.01
N ARG A 129 26.78 9.07 -10.35
CA ARG A 129 25.55 9.24 -9.56
C ARG A 129 24.39 9.80 -10.37
N GLU A 130 24.40 9.57 -11.68
CA GLU A 130 23.43 10.12 -12.63
C GLU A 130 23.28 9.16 -13.83
N LEU A 131 22.10 9.15 -14.44
CA LEU A 131 21.92 8.44 -15.72
C LEU A 131 22.43 9.32 -16.86
N PRO A 132 23.14 8.76 -17.87
CA PRO A 132 23.60 9.55 -19.01
C PRO A 132 22.44 10.26 -19.75
N ASP A 133 22.64 11.48 -20.22
CA ASP A 133 21.61 12.26 -20.96
C ASP A 133 20.99 11.50 -22.13
N LYS A 134 21.80 10.71 -22.85
CA LYS A 134 21.33 9.85 -23.94
C LYS A 134 20.32 8.80 -23.47
N VAL A 135 20.48 8.29 -22.25
CA VAL A 135 19.56 7.31 -21.63
C VAL A 135 18.27 8.01 -21.25
N TRP A 136 18.35 9.19 -20.63
CA TRP A 136 17.17 10.05 -20.37
C TRP A 136 16.38 10.36 -21.63
N ALA A 137 17.05 10.84 -22.68
CA ALA A 137 16.42 11.16 -23.95
C ALA A 137 15.74 9.93 -24.59
N TYR A 138 16.39 8.76 -24.51
CA TYR A 138 15.81 7.51 -25.00
C TYR A 138 14.58 7.09 -24.21
N MET A 139 14.63 7.15 -22.87
CA MET A 139 13.51 6.82 -22.00
C MET A 139 12.28 7.69 -22.29
N LYS A 140 12.47 9.00 -22.47
CA LYS A 140 11.39 9.93 -22.85
C LYS A 140 10.80 9.59 -24.22
N LYS A 141 11.67 9.44 -25.23
CA LYS A 141 11.26 9.16 -26.62
C LYS A 141 10.43 7.88 -26.72
N GLU A 142 10.85 6.80 -26.05
CA GLU A 142 10.16 5.51 -26.07
C GLU A 142 9.07 5.38 -25.00
N LYS A 143 8.76 6.48 -24.29
CA LYS A 143 7.67 6.58 -23.31
C LYS A 143 7.79 5.65 -22.10
N PHE A 144 9.00 5.43 -21.62
CA PHE A 144 9.25 4.66 -20.40
C PHE A 144 8.61 5.29 -19.16
N PHE A 145 8.26 6.58 -19.17
CA PHE A 145 7.56 7.25 -18.06
C PHE A 145 6.03 7.20 -18.15
N GLY A 146 5.50 6.64 -19.24
CA GLY A 146 4.06 6.55 -19.51
C GLY A 146 3.61 5.14 -19.85
N LEU A 147 4.22 4.10 -19.25
CA LEU A 147 3.86 2.70 -19.48
C LEU A 147 2.38 2.47 -19.14
N VAL A 148 1.94 2.91 -17.96
CA VAL A 148 0.58 2.65 -17.46
C VAL A 148 -0.44 3.73 -17.84
N ILE A 149 0.04 4.90 -18.33
CA ILE A 149 -0.86 5.98 -18.76
C ILE A 149 -1.68 5.49 -19.97
N PRO A 150 -3.02 5.68 -19.99
CA PRO A 150 -3.84 5.26 -21.11
C PRO A 150 -3.43 5.88 -22.44
N LYS A 151 -3.63 5.14 -23.53
CA LYS A 151 -3.25 5.58 -24.88
C LYS A 151 -3.94 6.87 -25.34
N GLU A 152 -5.15 7.13 -24.86
CA GLU A 152 -5.88 8.38 -25.14
C GLU A 152 -5.17 9.64 -24.60
N TYR A 153 -4.36 9.48 -23.57
CA TYR A 153 -3.48 10.53 -23.05
C TYR A 153 -2.04 10.39 -23.56
N GLY A 154 -1.80 9.57 -24.58
CA GLY A 154 -0.48 9.43 -25.21
C GLY A 154 0.49 8.47 -24.49
N GLY A 155 0.06 7.74 -23.47
CA GLY A 155 0.87 6.66 -22.87
C GLY A 155 0.81 5.35 -23.66
N LEU A 156 1.35 4.28 -23.09
CA LEU A 156 1.36 2.94 -23.70
C LEU A 156 0.17 2.06 -23.24
N GLY A 157 -0.45 2.37 -22.11
CA GLY A 157 -1.59 1.62 -21.57
C GLY A 157 -1.26 0.16 -21.23
N PHE A 158 -0.05 -0.10 -20.76
CA PHE A 158 0.40 -1.44 -20.36
C PHE A 158 -0.29 -1.91 -19.09
N SER A 159 -0.46 -3.22 -19.00
CA SER A 159 -0.96 -3.91 -17.82
C SER A 159 0.06 -3.87 -16.68
N ALA A 160 -0.38 -4.21 -15.47
CA ALA A 160 0.52 -4.42 -14.34
C ALA A 160 1.61 -5.48 -14.65
N SER A 161 1.28 -6.52 -15.41
CA SER A 161 2.23 -7.52 -15.89
C SER A 161 3.26 -6.93 -16.84
N GLY A 162 2.82 -6.10 -17.80
CA GLY A 162 3.70 -5.38 -18.72
C GLY A 162 4.67 -4.45 -17.99
N HIS A 163 4.15 -3.61 -17.10
CA HIS A 163 4.96 -2.75 -16.24
C HIS A 163 5.98 -3.57 -15.42
N SER A 164 5.54 -4.64 -14.76
CA SER A 164 6.41 -5.53 -13.96
C SER A 164 7.52 -6.16 -14.80
N ALA A 165 7.22 -6.66 -16.01
CA ALA A 165 8.23 -7.21 -16.92
C ALA A 165 9.28 -6.18 -17.34
N VAL A 166 8.85 -4.95 -17.67
CA VAL A 166 9.76 -3.87 -18.08
C VAL A 166 10.75 -3.57 -16.95
N VAL A 167 10.24 -3.30 -15.74
CA VAL A 167 11.08 -2.98 -14.57
C VAL A 167 11.99 -4.15 -14.22
N THR A 168 11.47 -5.38 -14.24
CA THR A 168 12.25 -6.59 -13.95
C THR A 168 13.43 -6.72 -14.91
N LYS A 169 13.20 -6.56 -16.22
CA LYS A 169 14.26 -6.69 -17.22
C LYS A 169 15.32 -5.59 -17.06
N ILE A 170 14.93 -4.34 -16.85
CA ILE A 170 15.87 -3.23 -16.61
C ILE A 170 16.68 -3.48 -15.33
N SER A 171 16.05 -3.99 -14.28
CA SER A 171 16.70 -4.29 -12.99
C SER A 171 17.84 -5.29 -13.11
N THR A 172 17.82 -6.17 -14.12
CA THR A 172 18.95 -7.09 -14.40
C THR A 172 20.22 -6.37 -14.85
N ARG A 173 20.12 -5.09 -15.23
CA ARG A 173 21.23 -4.26 -15.71
C ARG A 173 21.55 -3.10 -14.78
N SER A 174 20.54 -2.34 -14.35
CA SER A 174 20.74 -1.22 -13.44
C SER A 174 19.51 -0.97 -12.58
N ILE A 175 19.69 -0.99 -11.26
CA ILE A 175 18.64 -0.67 -10.30
C ILE A 175 18.28 0.82 -10.36
N ALA A 176 19.26 1.70 -10.58
CA ALA A 176 19.01 3.14 -10.71
C ALA A 176 18.11 3.46 -11.90
N ALA A 177 18.37 2.86 -13.06
CA ALA A 177 17.51 3.00 -14.24
C ALA A 177 16.12 2.37 -14.02
N ALA A 178 16.07 1.19 -13.40
CA ALA A 178 14.79 0.53 -13.11
C ALA A 178 13.90 1.36 -12.19
N VAL A 179 14.45 1.94 -11.12
CA VAL A 179 13.72 2.82 -10.20
C VAL A 179 13.29 4.12 -10.89
N THR A 180 14.15 4.67 -11.75
CA THR A 180 13.83 5.89 -12.54
C THR A 180 12.63 5.67 -13.46
N VAL A 181 12.50 4.49 -14.06
CA VAL A 181 11.33 4.09 -14.87
C VAL A 181 10.14 3.72 -13.99
N MET A 182 10.36 3.04 -12.86
CA MET A 182 9.30 2.54 -11.99
C MET A 182 8.52 3.68 -11.32
N VAL A 183 9.20 4.70 -10.77
CA VAL A 183 8.56 5.75 -9.96
C VAL A 183 7.42 6.44 -10.73
N PRO A 184 7.61 6.95 -11.97
CA PRO A 184 6.52 7.56 -12.73
C PRO A 184 5.31 6.64 -13.01
N ASN A 185 5.51 5.31 -13.01
CA ASN A 185 4.52 4.30 -13.39
C ASN A 185 3.88 3.54 -12.21
N SER A 186 4.24 3.86 -10.95
CA SER A 186 3.61 3.28 -9.76
C SER A 186 3.31 4.30 -8.68
N LEU A 187 4.28 5.14 -8.35
CA LEU A 187 4.20 6.09 -7.24
C LEU A 187 3.97 7.52 -7.72
N GLY A 188 4.20 7.80 -9.00
CA GLY A 188 3.98 9.11 -9.60
C GLY A 188 2.51 9.54 -9.53
N PRO A 189 2.22 10.84 -9.64
CA PRO A 189 0.86 11.37 -9.60
C PRO A 189 0.03 10.94 -10.82
N GLY A 190 0.58 10.23 -11.81
CA GLY A 190 -0.12 9.82 -13.03
C GLY A 190 -1.37 8.97 -12.74
N GLU A 191 -1.24 7.97 -11.88
CA GLU A 191 -2.39 7.12 -11.50
C GLU A 191 -3.43 7.90 -10.70
N LEU A 192 -2.99 8.70 -9.71
CA LEU A 192 -3.87 9.57 -8.93
C LEU A 192 -4.60 10.61 -9.80
N LEU A 193 -3.91 11.22 -10.76
CA LEU A 193 -4.50 12.14 -11.73
C LEU A 193 -5.52 11.44 -12.61
N TYR A 194 -5.23 10.23 -13.07
CA TYR A 194 -6.14 9.47 -13.91
C TYR A 194 -7.43 9.09 -13.16
N HIS A 195 -7.34 8.67 -11.89
CA HIS A 195 -8.51 8.26 -11.10
C HIS A 195 -9.26 9.45 -10.50
N TYR A 196 -8.56 10.43 -9.93
CA TYR A 196 -9.14 11.48 -9.08
C TYR A 196 -8.98 12.90 -9.63
N GLY A 197 -8.15 13.10 -10.66
CA GLY A 197 -7.98 14.41 -11.27
C GLY A 197 -9.23 14.88 -12.01
N THR A 198 -9.39 16.19 -12.14
CA THR A 198 -10.41 16.77 -13.03
C THR A 198 -10.06 16.54 -14.50
N ASP A 199 -11.03 16.66 -15.40
CA ASP A 199 -10.78 16.52 -16.84
C ASP A 199 -9.71 17.50 -17.34
N GLU A 200 -9.66 18.71 -16.78
CA GLU A 200 -8.65 19.71 -17.11
C GLU A 200 -7.26 19.27 -16.64
N GLN A 201 -7.15 18.74 -15.41
CA GLN A 201 -5.89 18.21 -14.90
C GLN A 201 -5.41 17.00 -15.72
N LYS A 202 -6.31 16.07 -16.05
CA LYS A 202 -5.98 14.89 -16.89
C LYS A 202 -5.44 15.31 -18.25
N LYS A 203 -6.16 16.18 -18.96
CA LYS A 203 -5.77 16.69 -20.29
C LYS A 203 -4.46 17.47 -20.26
N THR A 204 -4.15 18.14 -19.14
CA THR A 204 -2.94 18.95 -19.01
C THR A 204 -1.71 18.13 -18.66
N TYR A 205 -1.82 17.21 -17.69
CA TYR A 205 -0.66 16.57 -17.07
C TYR A 205 -0.38 15.17 -17.63
N LEU A 206 -1.40 14.34 -17.90
CA LEU A 206 -1.16 12.96 -18.33
C LEU A 206 -0.36 12.87 -19.64
N PRO A 207 -0.61 13.70 -20.68
CA PRO A 207 0.21 13.68 -21.88
C PRO A 207 1.68 14.03 -21.65
N LYS A 208 1.93 15.03 -20.79
CA LYS A 208 3.29 15.48 -20.48
C LYS A 208 4.07 14.51 -19.59
N LEU A 209 3.35 13.77 -18.74
CA LEU A 209 3.93 12.67 -17.98
C LEU A 209 4.27 11.50 -18.91
N ALA A 210 3.41 11.22 -19.89
CA ALA A 210 3.61 10.12 -20.83
C ALA A 210 4.83 10.31 -21.75
N ASP A 211 5.09 11.54 -22.21
CA ASP A 211 6.26 11.87 -23.06
C ASP A 211 7.50 12.31 -22.26
N GLY A 212 7.39 12.44 -20.93
CA GLY A 212 8.49 12.82 -20.06
C GLY A 212 8.88 14.30 -20.13
N THR A 213 8.02 15.15 -20.69
CA THR A 213 8.12 16.62 -20.55
C THR A 213 8.03 17.00 -19.08
N GLU A 214 7.10 16.38 -18.34
CA GLU A 214 7.03 16.48 -16.89
C GLU A 214 7.67 15.25 -16.26
N ILE A 215 8.58 15.46 -15.31
CA ILE A 215 9.18 14.38 -14.52
C ILE A 215 8.53 14.38 -13.14
N PRO A 216 7.80 13.31 -12.77
CA PRO A 216 7.13 13.26 -11.49
C PRO A 216 8.03 12.78 -10.36
N CYS A 217 7.75 13.23 -9.16
CA CYS A 217 8.14 12.55 -7.92
C CYS A 217 6.97 12.45 -6.94
N PHE A 218 7.09 11.59 -5.93
CA PHE A 218 6.07 11.41 -4.89
C PHE A 218 6.64 11.68 -3.50
N ALA A 219 6.10 12.71 -2.86
CA ALA A 219 6.59 13.29 -1.62
C ALA A 219 5.68 12.95 -0.44
N LEU A 220 5.83 11.72 0.06
CA LEU A 220 5.13 11.22 1.25
C LEU A 220 6.03 11.29 2.49
N THR A 221 7.15 10.57 2.45
CA THR A 221 8.07 10.40 3.59
C THR A 221 8.65 11.73 4.06
N GLY A 222 8.57 11.96 5.38
CA GLY A 222 9.14 13.10 6.07
C GLY A 222 10.33 12.72 6.95
N PRO A 223 11.01 13.70 7.57
CA PRO A 223 12.12 13.46 8.49
C PRO A 223 11.80 12.54 9.67
N GLU A 224 10.55 12.59 10.15
CA GLU A 224 10.06 11.89 11.36
C GLU A 224 8.95 10.86 11.05
N ALA A 225 8.52 10.76 9.79
CA ALA A 225 7.37 9.95 9.39
C ALA A 225 7.69 9.17 8.09
N GLY A 226 7.81 7.85 8.22
CA GLY A 226 8.06 6.90 7.14
C GLY A 226 6.96 5.85 7.07
N SER A 227 7.13 4.75 7.83
CA SER A 227 6.12 3.68 7.94
C SER A 227 4.80 4.17 8.52
N ASP A 228 4.86 5.04 9.54
CA ASP A 228 3.69 5.78 10.03
C ASP A 228 3.54 7.08 9.23
N ALA A 229 2.85 6.98 8.09
CA ALA A 229 2.53 8.13 7.26
C ALA A 229 1.54 9.09 7.96
N GLY A 230 0.70 8.57 8.87
CA GLY A 230 -0.25 9.34 9.67
C GLY A 230 0.44 10.36 10.57
N ALA A 231 1.65 10.07 11.05
CA ALA A 231 2.46 10.98 11.86
C ALA A 231 3.17 12.10 11.07
N MET A 232 2.87 12.30 9.77
CA MET A 232 3.53 13.35 8.99
C MET A 232 3.36 14.75 9.60
N GLN A 233 4.44 15.53 9.51
CA GLN A 233 4.53 16.90 10.03
C GLN A 233 4.24 17.96 8.95
N SER A 234 4.21 17.56 7.67
CA SER A 234 3.87 18.46 6.58
C SER A 234 2.38 18.81 6.63
N PHE A 235 2.04 20.08 6.52
CA PHE A 235 0.66 20.54 6.59
C PHE A 235 0.36 21.62 5.55
N GLY A 236 -0.92 21.73 5.22
CA GLY A 236 -1.47 22.76 4.35
C GLY A 236 -2.60 23.47 5.07
N THR A 237 -2.63 24.80 5.00
CA THR A 237 -3.74 25.60 5.55
C THR A 237 -4.53 26.24 4.43
N VAL A 238 -5.82 25.93 4.37
CA VAL A 238 -6.77 26.59 3.47
C VAL A 238 -6.87 28.05 3.86
N MET A 239 -6.65 28.93 2.90
CA MET A 239 -6.75 30.37 3.14
C MET A 239 -7.10 31.14 1.86
N LYS A 240 -7.66 32.33 2.05
CA LYS A 240 -7.77 33.33 0.98
C LYS A 240 -6.55 34.25 1.01
N LYS A 241 -5.87 34.41 -0.12
CA LYS A 241 -4.74 35.33 -0.27
C LYS A 241 -4.91 36.17 -1.53
N LYS A 242 -4.50 37.44 -1.47
CA LYS A 242 -4.50 38.32 -2.63
C LYS A 242 -3.27 38.02 -3.49
N ILE A 243 -3.48 37.48 -4.70
CA ILE A 243 -2.42 37.16 -5.67
C ILE A 243 -2.72 37.90 -6.97
N LYS A 244 -1.74 38.67 -7.48
CA LYS A 244 -1.88 39.52 -8.69
C LYS A 244 -3.16 40.38 -8.65
N GLY A 245 -3.47 40.94 -7.49
CA GLY A 245 -4.64 41.80 -7.28
C GLY A 245 -5.98 41.08 -7.06
N LYS A 246 -6.06 39.76 -7.28
CA LYS A 246 -7.28 38.96 -7.10
C LYS A 246 -7.25 38.20 -5.77
N ASN A 247 -8.39 38.11 -5.08
CA ASN A 247 -8.53 37.23 -3.93
C ASN A 247 -8.68 35.80 -4.43
N VAL A 248 -7.72 34.94 -4.08
CA VAL A 248 -7.66 33.54 -4.49
C VAL A 248 -7.81 32.67 -3.25
N LEU A 249 -8.70 31.68 -3.31
CA LEU A 249 -8.77 30.59 -2.35
C LEU A 249 -7.71 29.56 -2.74
N GLY A 250 -6.86 29.18 -1.79
CA GLY A 250 -5.80 28.19 -2.03
C GLY A 250 -5.31 27.58 -0.73
N ILE A 251 -4.23 26.81 -0.84
CA ILE A 251 -3.61 26.11 0.27
C ILE A 251 -2.20 26.69 0.45
N SER A 252 -1.89 27.18 1.65
CA SER A 252 -0.52 27.52 2.05
C SER A 252 0.16 26.27 2.58
N LEU A 253 1.25 25.85 1.97
CA LEU A 253 1.94 24.60 2.29
C LEU A 253 3.21 24.88 3.09
N ASP A 254 3.40 24.13 4.17
CA ASP A 254 4.66 23.99 4.90
C ASP A 254 5.03 22.50 4.93
N PHE A 255 6.13 22.14 4.26
CA PHE A 255 6.52 20.75 4.11
C PHE A 255 8.04 20.57 4.13
N ASN A 256 8.46 19.45 4.73
CA ASN A 256 9.81 18.94 4.68
C ASN A 256 9.72 17.44 4.40
N LYS A 257 10.35 17.00 3.31
CA LYS A 257 10.24 15.64 2.78
C LYS A 257 11.62 15.05 2.58
N ARG A 258 11.75 13.73 2.76
CA ARG A 258 13.05 13.03 2.80
C ARG A 258 13.02 11.80 1.90
N TYR A 259 14.14 11.56 1.20
CA TYR A 259 14.33 10.43 0.29
C TYR A 259 13.35 10.38 -0.87
N ILE A 260 13.07 11.56 -1.46
CA ILE A 260 12.15 11.67 -2.58
C ILE A 260 12.89 11.40 -3.88
N THR A 261 12.71 10.19 -4.42
CA THR A 261 13.30 9.78 -5.69
C THR A 261 12.85 10.70 -6.83
N LEU A 262 13.77 11.07 -7.72
CA LEU A 262 13.61 12.04 -8.81
C LEU A 262 13.42 13.51 -8.40
N ALA A 263 13.33 13.84 -7.10
CA ALA A 263 13.10 15.22 -6.68
C ALA A 263 14.07 16.27 -7.27
N PRO A 264 15.38 16.02 -7.44
CA PRO A 264 16.30 17.01 -8.01
C PRO A 264 15.99 17.42 -9.46
N VAL A 265 15.27 16.56 -10.20
CA VAL A 265 14.91 16.76 -11.62
C VAL A 265 13.39 16.82 -11.84
N ALA A 266 12.60 16.74 -10.76
CA ALA A 266 11.16 16.71 -10.84
C ALA A 266 10.59 18.09 -11.20
N THR A 267 9.58 18.08 -12.06
CA THR A 267 8.81 19.26 -12.46
C THR A 267 7.36 19.19 -11.99
N LEU A 268 6.91 18.00 -11.56
CA LEU A 268 5.62 17.76 -10.93
C LEU A 268 5.79 16.94 -9.65
N ILE A 269 5.19 17.39 -8.55
CA ILE A 269 5.28 16.73 -7.25
C ILE A 269 3.88 16.26 -6.84
N GLY A 270 3.70 14.95 -6.66
CA GLY A 270 2.60 14.43 -5.85
C GLY A 270 2.96 14.62 -4.38
N LEU A 271 2.32 15.54 -3.67
CA LEU A 271 2.67 15.92 -2.31
C LEU A 271 1.58 15.49 -1.34
N ALA A 272 1.93 14.63 -0.38
CA ALA A 272 1.02 14.28 0.70
C ALA A 272 1.22 15.21 1.90
N PHE A 273 0.14 15.77 2.45
CA PHE A 273 0.19 16.66 3.61
C PHE A 273 -1.12 16.64 4.41
N LYS A 274 -1.07 17.05 5.68
CA LYS A 274 -2.28 17.22 6.50
C LYS A 274 -2.97 18.54 6.15
N LEU A 275 -4.19 18.47 5.65
CA LEU A 275 -4.96 19.66 5.27
C LEU A 275 -5.78 20.18 6.46
N ARG A 276 -5.67 21.48 6.72
CA ARG A 276 -6.43 22.20 7.74
C ARG A 276 -7.21 23.36 7.13
N ASP A 277 -8.44 23.55 7.57
CA ASP A 277 -9.33 24.64 7.16
C ASP A 277 -9.88 25.39 8.39
N PRO A 278 -9.03 26.14 9.13
CA PRO A 278 -9.42 26.82 10.37
C PRO A 278 -10.44 27.95 10.17
N GLN A 279 -10.70 28.33 8.92
CA GLN A 279 -11.65 29.37 8.56
C GLN A 279 -12.93 28.81 7.93
N HIS A 280 -13.08 27.48 7.88
CA HIS A 280 -14.25 26.80 7.31
C HIS A 280 -14.59 27.29 5.90
N LEU A 281 -13.56 27.48 5.06
CA LEU A 281 -13.70 28.03 3.70
C LEU A 281 -14.17 26.98 2.68
N LEU A 282 -13.99 25.69 2.99
CA LEU A 282 -14.40 24.56 2.17
C LEU A 282 -15.52 23.73 2.81
N GLY A 283 -15.76 23.85 4.11
CA GLY A 283 -16.80 23.11 4.86
C GLY A 283 -16.65 23.22 6.38
N ASP A 284 -17.42 22.40 7.11
CA ASP A 284 -17.51 22.49 8.58
C ASP A 284 -16.34 21.81 9.33
N GLU A 285 -15.50 21.03 8.64
CA GLU A 285 -14.36 20.31 9.24
C GLU A 285 -13.08 21.14 9.20
N GLU A 286 -12.47 21.34 10.38
CA GLU A 286 -11.17 22.03 10.49
C GLU A 286 -9.99 21.14 10.13
N ASP A 287 -9.90 19.91 10.66
CA ASP A 287 -8.87 18.94 10.27
C ASP A 287 -9.45 17.98 9.23
N ARG A 288 -8.90 18.01 8.02
CA ARG A 288 -9.40 17.26 6.87
C ARG A 288 -8.56 16.02 6.55
N GLY A 289 -7.62 15.69 7.43
CA GLY A 289 -6.74 14.53 7.25
C GLY A 289 -5.68 14.73 6.18
N ILE A 290 -5.18 13.62 5.63
CA ILE A 290 -4.12 13.62 4.61
C ILE A 290 -4.74 13.76 3.22
N THR A 291 -4.25 14.73 2.45
CA THR A 291 -4.55 14.95 1.03
C THR A 291 -3.31 14.71 0.19
#